data_AF-A0A172C4K7-F1
#
_entry.id   AF-A0A172C4K7-F1
#
_cell.length_a   1.000
_cell.length_b   1.000
_cell.length_c   1.000
_cell.angle_alpha   90.00
_cell.angle_beta   90.00
_cell.angle_gamma   90.00
#
_symmetry.space_group_name_H-M   'P 1'
#
loop_
_entity.id
_entity.type
_entity.pdbx_description
1 polymer ?
#
loop_
_entity_poly.entity_id
_entity_poly.type
_entity_poly.pdbx_seq_one_letter_code
_entity_poly.pdbx_strand_id
1 'polypeptide(L)'
;HAVGGGTGSGFGSLLLERLSVDYGKKTKIGFTVHPSPQVSTAVVEPYNCVLSTHSLLEHTDVSILLDNEAIYDVCRRSLDIERPTYTNLNRLVAQVISSLTASLRFDGALNVD
;
A
#
# COMPACT_ATOMS: atom_id res chain seq x y z
N HIS A 1 3.12 -1.76 2.90
CA HIS A 1 3.74 -3.08 2.69
C HIS A 1 2.88 -3.89 1.70
N ALA A 2 3.41 -4.96 1.11
CA ALA A 2 2.63 -5.84 0.24
C ALA A 2 1.85 -6.86 1.07
N VAL A 3 0.53 -6.88 0.93
CA VAL A 3 -0.33 -7.79 1.72
C VAL A 3 -0.34 -9.21 1.16
N GLY A 4 0.03 -9.39 -0.12
CA GLY A 4 0.15 -10.72 -0.72
C GLY A 4 1.46 -11.45 -0.37
N GLY A 5 2.53 -10.72 -0.02
CA GLY A 5 3.84 -11.32 0.26
C GLY A 5 3.95 -11.83 1.70
N GLY A 6 4.82 -12.81 1.97
CA GLY A 6 4.95 -13.41 3.31
C GLY A 6 5.51 -12.45 4.38
N THR A 7 6.61 -11.74 4.08
CA THR A 7 7.18 -10.78 5.03
C THR A 7 6.31 -9.52 5.15
N GLY A 8 5.85 -9.00 4.02
CA GLY A 8 5.02 -7.79 4.01
C GLY A 8 3.73 -7.93 4.80
N SER A 9 3.08 -9.10 4.70
CA SER A 9 1.88 -9.42 5.50
C SER A 9 2.23 -9.78 6.94
N GLY A 10 2.92 -10.89 7.17
CA GLY A 10 3.09 -11.46 8.50
C GLY A 10 3.93 -10.59 9.44
N PHE A 11 5.11 -10.15 8.98
CA PHE A 11 5.95 -9.26 9.79
C PHE A 11 5.34 -7.85 9.87
N GLY A 12 4.69 -7.37 8.80
CA GLY A 12 3.98 -6.09 8.81
C GLY A 12 2.86 -6.04 9.85
N SER A 13 2.03 -7.08 9.92
CA SER A 13 0.97 -7.24 10.92
C SER A 13 1.53 -7.25 12.35
N LEU A 14 2.57 -8.05 12.62
CA LEU A 14 3.20 -8.12 13.93
C LEU A 14 3.80 -6.77 14.35
N LEU A 15 4.42 -6.04 13.41
CA LEU A 15 4.96 -4.72 13.68
C LEU A 15 3.86 -3.72 14.04
N LEU A 16 2.73 -3.75 13.33
CA LEU A 16 1.59 -2.87 13.60
C LEU A 16 0.95 -3.16 14.97
N GLU A 17 0.86 -4.43 15.35
CA GLU A 17 0.39 -4.83 16.69
C GLU A 17 1.31 -4.23 17.77
N ARG A 18 2.64 -4.39 17.63
CA ARG A 18 3.61 -3.84 18.58
C ARG A 18 3.60 -2.32 18.62
N LEU A 19 3.50 -1.66 17.48
CA LEU A 19 3.36 -0.20 17.42
C LEU A 19 2.06 0.29 18.07
N SER A 20 0.99 -0.49 17.99
CA SER A 20 -0.27 -0.16 18.67
C SER A 20 -0.17 -0.30 20.19
N VAL A 21 0.61 -1.27 20.68
CA VAL A 21 0.91 -1.42 22.12
C VAL A 21 1.79 -0.28 22.63
N ASP A 22 2.90 0.00 21.96
CA ASP A 22 3.89 0.97 22.43
C ASP A 22 3.49 2.42 22.16
N TYR A 23 2.75 2.67 21.07
CA TYR A 23 2.41 4.00 20.57
C TYR A 23 0.91 4.15 20.21
N GLY A 24 0.01 3.59 21.01
CA GLY A 24 -1.43 3.57 20.72
C GLY A 24 -2.10 4.94 20.49
N LYS A 25 -1.52 6.05 20.98
CA LYS A 25 -2.04 7.41 20.76
C LYS A 25 -1.55 8.07 19.46
N LYS A 26 -0.72 7.40 18.66
CA LYS A 26 -0.19 7.92 17.40
C LYS A 26 -0.98 7.37 16.22
N THR A 27 -1.26 8.24 15.26
CA THR A 27 -1.90 7.89 13.99
C THR A 27 -0.97 7.01 13.15
N LYS A 28 -1.51 5.90 12.67
CA LYS A 28 -0.83 4.89 11.85
C LYS A 28 -1.42 4.92 10.45
N ILE A 29 -0.64 5.39 9.49
CA ILE A 29 -1.03 5.46 8.07
C ILE A 29 -0.27 4.36 7.32
N GLY A 30 -1.00 3.46 6.68
CA GLY A 30 -0.46 2.36 5.89
C GLY A 30 -0.67 2.57 4.40
N PHE A 31 0.37 2.34 3.59
CA PHE A 31 0.23 2.18 2.13
C PHE A 31 0.35 0.69 1.81
N THR A 32 -0.75 0.06 1.40
CA THR A 32 -0.83 -1.39 1.22
C THR A 32 -0.95 -1.74 -0.25
N VAL A 33 -0.04 -2.60 -0.73
CA VAL A 33 -0.05 -3.06 -2.12
C VAL A 33 -0.82 -4.37 -2.20
N HIS A 34 -1.94 -4.35 -2.92
CA HIS A 34 -2.78 -5.52 -3.12
C HIS A 34 -2.30 -6.37 -4.30
N PRO A 35 -2.36 -7.71 -4.17
CA PRO A 35 -1.96 -8.62 -5.23
C PRO A 35 -2.91 -8.53 -6.43
N SER A 36 -2.38 -8.78 -7.62
CA SER A 36 -3.16 -8.90 -8.86
C SER A 36 -2.76 -10.19 -9.57
N PRO A 37 -3.69 -10.95 -10.18
CA PRO A 37 -3.37 -12.16 -10.94
C PRO A 37 -2.32 -11.96 -12.04
N GLN A 38 -2.26 -10.76 -12.64
CA GLN A 38 -1.34 -10.46 -13.74
C GLN A 38 0.11 -10.24 -13.27
N VAL A 39 0.29 -9.85 -12.00
CA VAL A 39 1.59 -9.48 -11.41
C VAL A 39 1.92 -10.36 -10.18
N SER A 40 1.14 -11.43 -9.99
CA SER A 40 1.23 -12.34 -8.85
C SER A 40 2.48 -13.20 -8.95
N THR A 41 3.20 -13.32 -7.84
CA THR A 41 4.42 -14.13 -7.72
C THR A 41 4.16 -15.44 -6.99
N ALA A 42 3.07 -15.53 -6.22
CA ALA A 42 2.74 -16.71 -5.45
C ALA A 42 1.22 -16.99 -5.42
N VAL A 43 0.85 -18.26 -5.59
CA VAL A 43 -0.55 -18.73 -5.52
C VAL A 43 -1.21 -18.54 -4.15
N VAL A 44 -0.40 -18.30 -3.11
CA VAL A 44 -0.85 -18.11 -1.73
C VAL A 44 -1.11 -16.63 -1.37
N GLU A 45 -0.91 -15.71 -2.31
CA GLU A 45 -1.16 -14.28 -2.10
C GLU A 45 -2.57 -13.96 -1.59
N PRO A 46 -3.66 -14.62 -2.05
CA PRO A 46 -4.99 -14.37 -1.51
C PRO A 46 -5.10 -14.72 -0.01
N TYR A 47 -4.47 -15.80 0.44
CA TYR A 47 -4.47 -16.19 1.85
C TYR A 47 -3.75 -15.15 2.71
N ASN A 48 -2.57 -14.73 2.28
CA ASN A 48 -1.79 -13.70 2.97
C ASN A 48 -2.54 -12.36 3.01
N CYS A 49 -3.21 -12.00 1.92
CA CYS A 49 -3.97 -10.76 1.82
C CYS A 49 -5.10 -10.74 2.86
N VAL A 50 -5.89 -11.81 2.95
CA VAL A 50 -7.01 -11.90 3.91
C VAL A 50 -6.50 -11.84 5.35
N LEU A 51 -5.46 -12.61 5.68
CA LEU A 51 -4.88 -12.63 7.03
C LEU A 51 -4.28 -11.28 7.41
N SER A 52 -3.56 -10.62 6.50
CA SER A 52 -2.98 -9.29 6.75
C SER A 52 -4.05 -8.21 6.91
N THR A 53 -5.12 -8.29 6.12
CA THR A 53 -6.23 -7.31 6.18
C THR A 53 -6.90 -7.33 7.55
N HIS A 54 -7.03 -8.49 8.19
CA HIS A 54 -7.58 -8.58 9.55
C HIS A 54 -6.77 -7.74 10.54
N SER A 55 -5.43 -7.88 10.56
CA SER A 55 -4.58 -7.08 11.44
C SER A 55 -4.57 -5.60 11.06
N LEU A 56 -4.62 -5.28 9.77
CA LEU A 56 -4.69 -3.90 9.29
C LEU A 56 -5.94 -3.18 9.81
N LEU A 57 -7.09 -3.85 9.82
CA LEU A 57 -8.36 -3.30 10.32
C LEU A 57 -8.29 -2.93 11.81
N GLU A 58 -7.57 -3.69 12.62
CA GLU A 58 -7.48 -3.47 14.07
C GLU A 58 -6.38 -2.47 14.47
N HIS A 59 -5.31 -2.39 13.69
CA HIS A 59 -4.09 -1.69 14.08
C HIS A 59 -3.66 -0.56 13.15
N THR A 60 -4.44 -0.22 12.12
CA THR A 60 -4.14 0.92 11.23
C THR A 60 -5.31 1.89 11.21
N ASP A 61 -5.01 3.18 11.38
CA ASP A 61 -6.05 4.22 11.41
C ASP A 61 -6.51 4.59 9.99
N VAL A 62 -5.57 4.63 9.04
CA VAL A 62 -5.86 4.86 7.62
C VAL A 62 -5.02 3.92 6.77
N SER A 63 -5.68 3.09 5.94
CA SER A 63 -5.02 2.22 4.98
C SER A 63 -5.34 2.66 3.56
N ILE A 64 -4.32 3.06 2.81
CA ILE A 64 -4.41 3.45 1.41
C ILE A 64 -4.07 2.24 0.55
N LEU A 65 -5.08 1.78 -0.18
CA LEU A 65 -5.03 0.58 -0.99
C LEU A 65 -4.46 0.90 -2.38
N LEU A 66 -3.34 0.27 -2.71
CA LEU A 66 -2.67 0.35 -4.00
C LEU A 66 -2.89 -0.96 -4.74
N ASP A 67 -3.83 -0.96 -5.68
CA ASP A 67 -4.13 -2.13 -6.50
C ASP A 67 -3.15 -2.24 -7.68
N ASN A 68 -2.35 -3.30 -7.68
CA ASN A 68 -1.40 -3.56 -8.77
C ASN A 68 -2.10 -3.75 -10.11
N GLU A 69 -3.34 -4.27 -10.15
CA GLU A 69 -4.07 -4.46 -11.41
C GLU A 69 -4.44 -3.13 -12.03
N ALA A 70 -5.06 -2.25 -11.23
CA ALA A 70 -5.43 -0.91 -11.66
C ALA A 70 -4.21 -0.09 -12.09
N ILE A 71 -3.10 -0.15 -11.32
CA ILE A 71 -1.86 0.56 -11.66
C ILE A 71 -1.26 0.01 -12.96
N TYR A 72 -1.27 -1.31 -13.15
CA TYR A 72 -0.79 -1.95 -14.37
C TYR A 72 -1.63 -1.55 -15.59
N ASP A 73 -2.95 -1.53 -15.45
CA ASP A 73 -3.88 -1.08 -16.48
C ASP A 73 -3.68 0.39 -16.85
N VAL A 74 -3.42 1.27 -15.89
CA VAL A 74 -3.09 2.68 -16.15
C VAL A 74 -1.77 2.80 -16.91
N CYS A 75 -0.73 2.06 -16.50
CA CYS A 75 0.55 2.06 -17.23
C CYS A 75 0.40 1.57 -18.67
N ARG A 76 -0.46 0.57 -18.90
CA ARG A 76 -0.66 -0.01 -20.23
C ARG A 76 -1.55 0.86 -21.12
N ARG A 77 -2.68 1.36 -20.61
CA ARG A 77 -3.68 2.09 -21.40
C ARG A 77 -3.40 3.58 -21.52
N SER A 78 -2.90 4.21 -20.46
CA SER A 78 -2.73 5.67 -20.42
C SER A 78 -1.30 6.12 -20.71
N LEU A 79 -0.30 5.29 -20.38
CA LEU A 79 1.12 5.59 -20.62
C LEU A 79 1.70 4.84 -21.83
N ASP A 80 0.88 4.03 -22.52
CA ASP A 80 1.24 3.26 -23.71
C ASP A 80 2.47 2.35 -23.52
N ILE A 81 2.63 1.80 -22.30
CA ILE A 81 3.72 0.89 -21.97
C ILE A 81 3.23 -0.54 -22.21
N GLU A 82 3.71 -1.18 -23.27
CA GLU A 82 3.25 -2.52 -23.67
C GLU A 82 3.50 -3.59 -22.60
N ARG A 83 4.64 -3.50 -21.90
CA ARG A 83 5.02 -4.39 -20.79
C ARG A 83 5.50 -3.58 -19.58
N PRO A 84 4.57 -3.12 -18.72
CA PRO A 84 4.92 -2.39 -17.51
C PRO A 84 5.82 -3.22 -16.60
N THR A 85 6.94 -2.63 -16.17
CA THR A 85 7.85 -3.22 -15.17
C THR A 85 7.52 -2.68 -13.78
N TYR A 86 8.02 -3.33 -12.72
CA TYR A 86 7.90 -2.80 -11.35
C TYR A 86 8.47 -1.38 -11.21
N THR A 87 9.46 -1.00 -12.01
CA THR A 87 9.97 0.38 -12.01
C THR A 87 8.92 1.38 -12.51
N ASN A 88 8.12 1.00 -13.52
CA ASN A 88 7.02 1.85 -14.01
C ASN A 88 5.90 1.96 -12.96
N LEU A 89 5.49 0.83 -12.40
CA LEU A 89 4.47 0.77 -11.34
C LEU A 89 4.89 1.63 -10.13
N ASN A 90 6.13 1.44 -9.65
CA ASN A 90 6.65 2.14 -8.50
C ASN A 90 6.81 3.65 -8.73
N ARG A 91 7.08 4.10 -9.96
CA ARG A 91 7.09 5.53 -10.28
C ARG A 91 5.71 6.15 -10.12
N LEU A 92 4.67 5.47 -10.61
CA LEU A 92 3.29 5.94 -10.47
C LEU A 92 2.86 5.96 -9.01
N VAL A 93 3.14 4.88 -8.28
CA VAL A 93 2.89 4.78 -6.84
C VAL A 93 3.62 5.88 -6.07
N ALA A 94 4.89 6.12 -6.35
CA ALA A 94 5.67 7.17 -5.69
C ALA A 94 5.07 8.56 -5.93
N GLN A 95 4.57 8.83 -7.14
CA GLN A 95 3.90 10.09 -7.46
C GLN A 95 2.58 10.25 -6.69
N VAL A 96 1.77 9.19 -6.60
CA VAL A 96 0.53 9.19 -5.82
C VAL A 96 0.84 9.41 -4.33
N ILE A 97 1.77 8.67 -3.75
CA ILE A 97 2.17 8.83 -2.34
C ILE A 97 2.73 10.24 -2.09
N SER A 98 3.52 10.78 -3.01
CA SER A 98 4.03 12.16 -2.92
C SER A 98 2.88 13.17 -2.88
N SER A 99 1.87 13.01 -3.74
CA SER A 99 0.69 13.91 -3.74
C SER A 99 -0.14 13.80 -2.46
N LEU A 100 -0.37 12.58 -1.94
CA LEU A 100 -1.13 12.34 -0.71
C LEU A 100 -0.42 12.90 0.52
N THR A 101 0.90 12.87 0.54
CA THR A 101 1.71 13.42 1.63
C THR A 101 2.11 14.88 1.41
N ALA A 102 1.66 15.53 0.32
CA ALA A 102 2.06 16.89 -0.01
C ALA A 102 1.59 17.89 1.05
N SER A 103 0.36 17.74 1.56
CA SER A 103 -0.19 18.61 2.62
C SER A 103 0.56 18.47 3.95
N LEU A 104 1.17 17.31 4.21
CA LEU A 104 2.00 17.08 5.41
C LEU A 104 3.43 17.63 5.25
N ARG A 105 3.88 17.89 4.02
CA ARG A 105 5.26 18.30 3.70
C ARG A 105 5.39 19.78 3.36
N PHE A 106 4.32 20.38 2.84
CA PHE A 106 4.29 21.78 2.44
C PHE A 106 3.08 22.44 3.07
N ASP A 107 3.30 23.58 3.71
CA ASP A 107 2.20 24.42 4.21
C ASP A 107 1.30 24.84 3.04
N GLY A 108 0.03 24.45 3.12
CA GLY A 108 -0.99 24.74 2.13
C GLY A 108 -2.32 25.06 2.81
N ALA A 109 -3.16 25.87 2.16
CA ALA A 109 -4.43 26.34 2.73
C ALA A 109 -5.53 25.25 2.85
N LEU A 110 -5.31 24.06 2.28
CA LEU A 110 -6.27 22.96 2.26
C LEU A 110 -5.60 21.75 2.93
N ASN A 111 -6.13 21.35 4.09
CA ASN A 111 -5.63 20.30 5.00
C ASN A 111 -4.49 20.72 5.92
N VAL A 112 -4.69 21.84 6.63
CA VAL A 112 -3.96 22.15 7.87
C VAL A 112 -4.64 21.36 8.99
N ASP A 113 -3.96 20.34 9.50
CA ASP A 113 -4.27 19.73 10.80
C ASP A 113 -3.68 20.61 11.92
#